data_AF-A0A7K2WFW4-F1
#
_entry.id   AF-A0A7K2WFW4-F1
#
_cell.length_a   1.000
_cell.length_b   1.000
_cell.length_c   1.000
_cell.angle_alpha   90.00
_cell.angle_beta   90.00
_cell.angle_gamma   90.00
#
_symmetry.space_group_name_H-M   'P 1'
#
loop_
_entity.id
_entity.type
_entity.pdbx_description
1 polymer ?
#
loop_
_entity_poly.entity_id
_entity_poly.type
_entity_poly.pdbx_seq_one_letter_code
_entity_poly.pdbx_strand_id
1 'polypeptide(L)'
;MAHRASPVPAPLLDPTTLGDLLRVASAPDYTRWEDQIRRTGGCSDPIHLTGWTLHKDKTTGETLHHYTTANEPGGRLRVACGNRRASRCPSCAWTYAGDTYHLIRAGLAGDDRRDVPTTVRDHPRVFATLTAPSFGPVHNRPDHGTCRCGAQHATDAPELGTALDPTTYDYAGAVLFNNHAGQLWQRFTTRLRRELAARAGLTRRELADRLRVSYGKVAEFQKRGALHFHAVIRLDGPEGPGTPPPAWATVDLLADAIRAAAAHSYTSVSVPAAEDQPARSFRWGTQLDARPVKAFGDGSDITEQAVASYVAKYSTKAAETTGTLDRRIGELAELDRHQVPDHTRRLITACRDLDALYPDRRLWAWAHMLGFRG
;
A
#
# COMPACT_ATOMS: atom_id res chain seq x y z
N MET A 1 2.60 19.74 -40.90
CA MET A 1 1.52 18.81 -41.29
C MET A 1 1.95 17.41 -40.87
N ALA A 2 1.51 16.96 -39.70
CA ALA A 2 1.81 15.63 -39.21
C ALA A 2 0.71 14.66 -39.68
N HIS A 3 1.10 13.60 -40.40
CA HIS A 3 0.20 12.52 -40.79
C HIS A 3 -0.46 11.92 -39.55
N ARG A 4 -1.77 12.12 -39.40
CA ARG A 4 -2.60 11.30 -38.51
C ARG A 4 -2.57 9.89 -39.07
N ALA A 5 -2.04 8.94 -38.29
CA ALA A 5 -2.23 7.52 -38.58
C ALA A 5 -3.74 7.23 -38.69
N SER A 6 -4.14 6.54 -39.77
CA SER A 6 -5.50 6.06 -39.93
C SER A 6 -5.90 5.19 -38.73
N PRO A 7 -7.13 5.31 -38.21
CA PRO A 7 -7.59 4.42 -37.14
C PRO A 7 -7.55 2.99 -37.67
N VAL A 8 -6.86 2.12 -36.94
CA VAL A 8 -6.97 0.67 -37.13
C VAL A 8 -8.47 0.32 -37.03
N PRO A 9 -9.07 -0.39 -38.00
CA PRO A 9 -10.47 -0.75 -37.91
C PRO A 9 -10.66 -1.54 -36.61
N ALA A 10 -11.58 -1.06 -35.76
CA ALA A 10 -11.93 -1.76 -34.54
C ALA A 10 -12.27 -3.21 -34.90
N PRO A 11 -11.75 -4.22 -34.18
CA PRO A 11 -12.16 -5.59 -34.42
C PRO A 11 -13.69 -5.64 -34.35
N LEU A 12 -14.31 -6.24 -35.37
CA LEU A 12 -15.75 -6.49 -35.37
C LEU A 12 -16.07 -7.23 -34.07
N LEU A 13 -16.93 -6.65 -33.23
CA LEU A 13 -17.40 -7.29 -32.01
C LEU A 13 -18.02 -8.63 -32.38
N ASP A 14 -17.76 -9.66 -31.58
CA ASP A 14 -18.40 -10.95 -31.80
C ASP A 14 -19.95 -10.79 -31.72
N PRO A 15 -20.72 -11.68 -32.37
CA PRO A 15 -22.17 -11.53 -32.45
C PRO A 15 -22.87 -11.41 -31.09
N THR A 16 -22.36 -12.05 -30.05
CA THR A 16 -22.91 -11.97 -28.69
C THR A 16 -22.68 -10.58 -28.12
N THR A 17 -21.44 -10.08 -28.16
CA THR A 17 -21.12 -8.73 -27.69
C THR A 17 -21.86 -7.65 -28.48
N LEU A 18 -21.98 -7.80 -29.80
CA LEU A 18 -22.76 -6.88 -30.63
C LEU A 18 -24.25 -6.90 -30.27
N GLY A 19 -24.82 -8.09 -30.06
CA GLY A 19 -26.21 -8.24 -29.64
C GLY A 19 -26.48 -7.60 -28.27
N ASP A 20 -25.58 -7.81 -27.31
CA ASP A 20 -25.67 -7.17 -25.99
C ASP A 20 -25.54 -5.66 -26.06
N LEU A 21 -24.63 -5.14 -26.89
CA LEU A 21 -24.47 -3.71 -27.11
C LEU A 21 -25.76 -3.10 -27.66
N LEU A 22 -26.34 -3.71 -28.71
CA LEU A 22 -27.58 -3.22 -29.32
C LEU A 22 -28.74 -3.28 -28.33
N ARG A 23 -28.83 -4.34 -27.52
CA ARG A 23 -29.84 -4.48 -26.45
C ARG A 23 -29.73 -3.37 -25.41
N VAL A 24 -28.52 -3.03 -24.96
CA VAL A 24 -28.31 -1.94 -24.00
C VAL A 24 -28.59 -0.58 -24.64
N ALA A 25 -28.08 -0.34 -25.85
CA ALA A 25 -28.22 0.93 -26.57
C ALA A 25 -29.68 1.24 -26.96
N SER A 26 -30.51 0.22 -27.12
CA SER A 26 -31.95 0.37 -27.44
C SER A 26 -32.86 0.39 -26.21
N ALA A 27 -32.31 0.27 -24.99
CA ALA A 27 -33.10 0.27 -23.77
C ALA A 27 -33.70 1.66 -23.48
N PRO A 28 -34.96 1.75 -22.99
CA PRO A 28 -35.62 3.04 -22.74
C PRO A 28 -34.94 3.86 -21.62
N ASP A 29 -34.19 3.19 -20.75
CA ASP A 29 -33.44 3.77 -19.64
C ASP A 29 -31.94 3.93 -19.95
N TYR A 30 -31.54 3.80 -21.22
CA TYR A 30 -30.14 3.85 -21.67
C TYR A 30 -29.41 5.10 -21.19
N THR A 31 -29.99 6.30 -21.32
CA THR A 31 -29.32 7.54 -20.90
C THR A 31 -29.01 7.53 -19.40
N ARG A 32 -29.93 7.03 -18.57
CA ARG A 32 -29.71 6.89 -17.13
C ARG A 32 -28.65 5.84 -16.84
N TRP A 33 -28.63 4.75 -17.59
CA TRP A 33 -27.61 3.71 -17.47
C TRP A 33 -26.23 4.26 -17.84
N GLU A 34 -26.11 5.00 -18.94
CA GLU A 34 -24.87 5.62 -19.40
C GLU A 34 -24.33 6.60 -18.34
N ASP A 35 -25.21 7.44 -17.78
CA ASP A 35 -24.87 8.34 -16.67
C ASP A 35 -24.30 7.58 -15.47
N GLN A 36 -24.93 6.46 -15.07
CA GLN A 36 -24.40 5.63 -13.99
C GLN A 36 -23.02 5.09 -14.34
N ILE A 37 -22.81 4.56 -15.55
CA ILE A 37 -21.51 4.03 -15.97
C ILE A 37 -20.44 5.13 -15.97
N ARG A 38 -20.73 6.30 -16.52
CA ARG A 38 -19.82 7.46 -16.52
C ARG A 38 -19.43 7.88 -15.10
N ARG A 39 -20.37 7.90 -14.15
CA ARG A 39 -20.11 8.22 -12.74
C ARG A 39 -19.18 7.22 -12.05
N THR A 40 -19.10 5.97 -12.52
CA THR A 40 -18.13 5.01 -11.98
C THR A 40 -16.69 5.27 -12.46
N GLY A 41 -16.49 6.18 -13.42
CA GLY A 41 -15.17 6.52 -13.95
C GLY A 41 -14.51 5.41 -14.77
N GLY A 42 -15.28 4.43 -15.26
CA GLY A 42 -14.74 3.25 -15.94
C GLY A 42 -14.29 2.15 -14.98
N CYS A 43 -14.94 2.03 -13.82
CA CYS A 43 -14.70 0.95 -12.87
C CYS A 43 -14.95 -0.42 -13.52
N SER A 44 -13.99 -1.35 -13.36
CA SER A 44 -14.07 -2.70 -13.97
C SER A 44 -15.07 -3.64 -13.29
N ASP A 45 -15.36 -3.41 -12.00
CA ASP A 45 -16.23 -4.28 -11.19
C ASP A 45 -17.03 -3.43 -10.18
N PRO A 46 -18.00 -2.60 -10.64
CA PRO A 46 -18.71 -1.67 -9.77
C PRO A 46 -19.57 -2.38 -8.72
N ILE A 47 -19.68 -1.77 -7.54
CA ILE A 47 -20.58 -2.25 -6.49
C ILE A 47 -22.02 -1.92 -6.90
N HIS A 48 -22.89 -2.92 -6.78
CA HIS A 48 -24.32 -2.79 -7.07
C HIS A 48 -25.11 -2.63 -5.77
N LEU A 49 -25.75 -1.46 -5.61
CA LEU A 49 -26.57 -1.13 -4.47
C LEU A 49 -28.06 -1.24 -4.84
N THR A 50 -28.85 -1.78 -3.91
CA THR A 50 -30.31 -1.82 -3.98
C THR A 50 -30.89 -1.23 -2.71
N GLY A 51 -31.88 -0.34 -2.82
CA GLY A 51 -32.51 0.26 -1.65
C GLY A 51 -33.16 1.60 -1.95
N TRP A 52 -33.38 2.36 -0.90
CA TRP A 52 -34.01 3.67 -0.95
C TRP A 52 -33.44 4.60 0.12
N THR A 53 -33.56 5.90 -0.09
CA THR A 53 -33.23 6.93 0.90
C THR A 53 -34.39 7.90 1.03
N LEU A 54 -34.67 8.32 2.26
CA LEU A 54 -35.76 9.23 2.59
C LEU A 54 -35.23 10.32 3.49
N HIS A 55 -35.27 11.57 3.03
CA HIS A 55 -34.97 12.73 3.85
C HIS A 55 -36.29 13.32 4.33
N LYS A 56 -36.42 13.45 5.65
CA LYS A 56 -37.56 14.09 6.30
C LYS A 56 -37.12 15.33 7.04
N ASP A 57 -37.97 16.34 7.06
CA ASP A 57 -37.82 17.44 7.99
C ASP A 57 -37.96 16.91 9.43
N LYS A 58 -37.00 17.25 10.29
CA LYS A 58 -36.93 16.71 11.66
C LYS A 58 -38.05 17.25 12.55
N THR A 59 -38.58 18.43 12.26
CA THR A 59 -39.56 19.13 13.07
C THR A 59 -40.99 18.82 12.61
N THR A 60 -41.25 18.89 11.31
CA THR A 60 -42.60 18.69 10.73
C THR A 60 -42.86 17.23 10.34
N GLY A 61 -41.82 16.43 10.14
CA GLY A 61 -41.93 15.06 9.64
C GLY A 61 -42.22 14.96 8.14
N GLU A 62 -42.29 16.09 7.43
CA GLU A 62 -42.53 16.15 5.98
C GLU A 62 -41.41 15.45 5.21
N THR A 63 -41.77 14.71 4.16
CA THR A 63 -40.77 14.09 3.28
C THR A 63 -40.26 15.12 2.28
N LEU A 64 -38.99 15.49 2.42
CA LEU A 64 -38.32 16.45 1.55
C LEU A 64 -37.78 15.78 0.28
N HIS A 65 -37.36 14.52 0.39
CA HIS A 65 -36.77 13.78 -0.72
C HIS A 65 -36.93 12.28 -0.52
N HIS A 66 -37.31 11.57 -1.57
CA HIS A 66 -37.35 10.10 -1.60
C HIS A 66 -36.64 9.63 -2.87
N TYR A 67 -35.66 8.75 -2.71
CA TYR A 67 -34.95 8.08 -3.79
C TYR A 67 -35.10 6.56 -3.62
N THR A 68 -35.27 5.83 -4.72
CA THR A 68 -35.31 4.36 -4.73
C THR A 68 -34.61 3.81 -5.97
N THR A 69 -33.87 2.72 -5.80
CA THR A 69 -33.21 2.02 -6.91
C THR A 69 -34.20 1.22 -7.76
N ALA A 70 -35.45 1.05 -7.34
CA ALA A 70 -36.49 0.41 -8.15
C ALA A 70 -36.70 1.12 -9.51
N ASN A 71 -36.42 2.43 -9.55
CA ASN A 71 -36.54 3.25 -10.75
C ASN A 71 -35.21 3.40 -11.51
N GLU A 72 -34.15 2.69 -11.08
CA GLU A 72 -32.85 2.72 -11.73
C GLU A 72 -32.71 1.59 -12.76
N PRO A 73 -31.86 1.76 -13.78
CA PRO A 73 -31.58 0.72 -14.76
C PRO A 73 -31.14 -0.62 -14.16
N GLY A 74 -32.03 -1.61 -14.31
CA GLY A 74 -31.87 -2.95 -13.75
C GLY A 74 -32.04 -3.01 -12.22
N GLY A 75 -32.83 -2.10 -11.64
CA GLY A 75 -33.20 -2.08 -10.22
C GLY A 75 -32.09 -1.71 -9.24
N ARG A 76 -30.98 -1.14 -9.75
CA ARG A 76 -29.72 -1.02 -9.02
C ARG A 76 -28.98 0.28 -9.34
N LEU A 77 -28.27 0.79 -8.33
CA LEU A 77 -27.31 1.88 -8.46
C LEU A 77 -25.89 1.31 -8.51
N ARG A 78 -25.09 1.74 -9.48
CA ARG A 78 -23.67 1.35 -9.62
C ARG A 78 -22.76 2.39 -8.98
N VAL A 79 -21.85 1.95 -8.13
CA VAL A 79 -20.82 2.79 -7.50
C VAL A 79 -19.45 2.21 -7.80
N ALA A 80 -18.46 3.06 -8.03
CA ALA A 80 -17.09 2.62 -8.24
C ALA A 80 -16.60 1.76 -7.05
N CYS A 81 -15.89 0.66 -7.33
CA CYS A 81 -15.48 -0.30 -6.30
C CYS A 81 -14.47 0.26 -5.28
N GLY A 82 -13.80 1.38 -5.59
CA GLY A 82 -12.77 1.96 -4.74
C GLY A 82 -11.54 1.07 -4.53
N ASN A 83 -11.39 0.00 -5.32
CA ASN A 83 -10.28 -0.93 -5.16
C ASN A 83 -8.96 -0.28 -5.60
N ARG A 84 -8.01 -0.15 -4.68
CA ARG A 84 -6.70 0.46 -4.96
C ARG A 84 -5.78 -0.39 -5.84
N ARG A 85 -6.07 -1.69 -6.02
CA ARG A 85 -5.19 -2.60 -6.77
C ARG A 85 -5.42 -2.47 -8.27
N ALA A 86 -4.38 -2.08 -9.00
CA ALA A 86 -4.45 -1.89 -10.45
C ALA A 86 -4.78 -3.20 -11.20
N SER A 87 -4.35 -4.34 -10.66
CA SER A 87 -4.70 -5.69 -11.14
C SER A 87 -6.21 -5.99 -11.10
N ARG A 88 -6.96 -5.34 -10.20
CA ARG A 88 -8.40 -5.54 -10.00
C ARG A 88 -9.26 -4.53 -10.73
N CYS A 89 -8.89 -3.26 -10.63
CA CYS A 89 -9.61 -2.17 -11.25
C CYS A 89 -8.61 -1.06 -11.61
N PRO A 90 -8.10 -1.04 -12.86
CA PRO A 90 -7.15 -0.03 -13.31
C PRO A 90 -7.65 1.41 -13.11
N SER A 91 -8.93 1.65 -13.37
CA SER A 91 -9.56 2.97 -13.20
C SER A 91 -9.55 3.44 -11.74
N CYS A 92 -10.13 2.66 -10.81
CA CYS A 92 -10.17 3.06 -9.40
C CYS A 92 -8.76 3.16 -8.79
N ALA A 93 -7.85 2.28 -9.19
CA ALA A 93 -6.46 2.34 -8.76
C ALA A 93 -5.74 3.60 -9.27
N TRP A 94 -6.01 4.02 -10.51
CA TRP A 94 -5.46 5.27 -11.06
C TRP A 94 -5.92 6.49 -10.26
N THR A 95 -7.22 6.59 -9.96
CA THR A 95 -7.76 7.65 -9.10
C THR A 95 -7.10 7.63 -7.72
N TYR A 96 -7.02 6.45 -7.10
CA TYR A 96 -6.37 6.28 -5.79
C TYR A 96 -4.89 6.69 -5.79
N ALA A 97 -4.14 6.32 -6.84
CA ALA A 97 -2.75 6.76 -7.01
C ALA A 97 -2.65 8.28 -7.16
N GLY A 98 -3.52 8.89 -7.96
CA GLY A 98 -3.59 10.34 -8.14
C GLY A 98 -3.87 11.06 -6.83
N ASP A 99 -4.87 10.60 -6.07
CA ASP A 99 -5.20 11.15 -4.76
C ASP A 99 -4.03 11.02 -3.78
N THR A 100 -3.39 9.84 -3.74
CA THR A 100 -2.18 9.62 -2.93
C THR A 100 -1.07 10.58 -3.32
N TYR A 101 -0.80 10.72 -4.63
CA TYR A 101 0.22 11.61 -5.15
C TYR A 101 -0.01 13.05 -4.68
N HIS A 102 -1.23 13.56 -4.87
CA HIS A 102 -1.53 14.92 -4.50
C HIS A 102 -1.54 15.12 -2.98
N LEU A 103 -1.95 14.12 -2.18
CA LEU A 103 -1.91 14.20 -0.71
C LEU A 103 -0.47 14.30 -0.21
N ILE A 104 0.42 13.42 -0.69
CA ILE A 104 1.83 13.43 -0.31
C ILE A 104 2.51 14.69 -0.84
N ARG A 105 2.26 15.08 -2.09
CA ARG A 105 2.83 16.31 -2.66
C ARG A 105 2.42 17.54 -1.87
N ALA A 106 1.13 17.72 -1.55
CA ALA A 106 0.69 18.84 -0.73
C ALA A 106 1.39 18.84 0.63
N GLY A 107 1.51 17.67 1.26
CA GLY A 107 2.28 17.47 2.49
C GLY A 107 3.80 17.61 2.36
N LEU A 108 4.35 17.91 1.19
CA LEU A 108 5.79 18.17 1.05
C LEU A 108 6.04 19.56 0.50
N ALA A 109 5.21 20.00 -0.44
CA ALA A 109 5.42 21.19 -1.23
C ALA A 109 4.46 22.35 -0.91
N GLY A 110 3.44 22.12 -0.09
CA GLY A 110 2.28 23.00 0.07
C GLY A 110 1.27 22.85 -1.07
N ASP A 111 0.02 23.19 -0.79
CA ASP A 111 -1.10 23.29 -1.74
C ASP A 111 -2.23 24.11 -1.11
N ASP A 112 -2.43 25.35 -1.59
CA ASP A 112 -3.45 26.27 -1.07
C ASP A 112 -4.86 25.69 -1.20
N ARG A 113 -5.12 24.84 -2.20
CA ARG A 113 -6.44 24.19 -2.38
C ARG A 113 -6.74 23.13 -1.31
N ARG A 114 -5.73 22.76 -0.53
CA ARG A 114 -5.79 21.77 0.54
C ARG A 114 -5.43 22.37 1.89
N ASP A 115 -5.39 23.70 1.96
CA ASP A 115 -5.03 24.46 3.17
C ASP A 115 -3.67 24.04 3.75
N VAL A 116 -2.69 23.74 2.89
CA VAL A 116 -1.31 23.44 3.31
C VAL A 116 -0.38 24.55 2.82
N PRO A 117 0.25 25.32 3.72
CA PRO A 117 1.11 26.43 3.30
C PRO A 117 2.41 25.95 2.66
N THR A 118 2.96 26.77 1.78
CA THR A 118 4.22 26.49 1.06
C THR A 118 5.43 26.44 1.99
N THR A 119 5.37 27.07 3.17
CA THR A 119 6.41 27.03 4.23
C THR A 119 6.66 25.61 4.77
N VAL A 120 5.75 24.67 4.52
CA VAL A 120 5.95 23.25 4.87
C VAL A 120 7.18 22.63 4.18
N ARG A 121 7.68 23.29 3.12
CA ARG A 121 8.93 22.92 2.44
C ARG A 121 10.15 23.06 3.33
N ASP A 122 10.10 23.95 4.32
CA ASP A 122 11.21 24.22 5.22
C ASP A 122 11.22 23.26 6.43
N HIS A 123 10.18 22.45 6.57
CA HIS A 123 10.06 21.50 7.67
C HIS A 123 11.03 20.32 7.48
N PRO A 124 11.62 19.76 8.56
CA PRO A 124 12.47 18.58 8.50
C PRO A 124 11.71 17.37 7.98
N ARG A 125 12.25 16.74 6.94
CA ARG A 125 11.61 15.64 6.21
C ARG A 125 12.62 14.56 5.88
N VAL A 126 12.28 13.31 6.18
CA VAL A 126 13.10 12.13 5.86
C VAL A 126 12.24 11.10 5.13
N PHE A 127 12.77 10.57 4.04
CA PHE A 127 12.29 9.35 3.40
C PHE A 127 13.03 8.16 4.02
N ALA A 128 12.30 7.34 4.77
CA ALA A 128 12.81 6.18 5.47
C ALA A 128 12.34 4.88 4.81
N THR A 129 13.25 3.92 4.68
CA THR A 129 12.95 2.55 4.24
C THR A 129 13.30 1.56 5.36
N LEU A 130 12.29 0.87 5.89
CA LEU A 130 12.40 -0.18 6.90
C LEU A 130 12.26 -1.53 6.21
N THR A 131 13.32 -2.33 6.19
CA THR A 131 13.33 -3.62 5.48
C THR A 131 13.06 -4.80 6.38
N ALA A 132 12.54 -5.89 5.79
CA ALA A 132 12.48 -7.18 6.46
C ALA A 132 13.88 -7.73 6.79
N PRO A 133 14.02 -8.54 7.86
CA PRO A 133 15.20 -9.36 8.06
C PRO A 133 15.31 -10.45 6.96
N SER A 134 16.38 -11.23 7.02
CA SER A 134 16.52 -12.43 6.19
C SER A 134 15.81 -13.62 6.84
N PHE A 135 15.20 -14.46 6.02
CA PHE A 135 14.59 -15.75 6.40
C PHE A 135 15.32 -16.94 5.75
N GLY A 136 16.51 -16.69 5.22
CA GLY A 136 17.25 -17.64 4.39
C GLY A 136 17.82 -16.97 3.14
N PRO A 137 18.80 -17.59 2.49
CA PRO A 137 19.41 -17.06 1.29
C PRO A 137 18.46 -17.19 0.10
N VAL A 138 18.40 -16.15 -0.71
CA VAL A 138 17.58 -16.09 -1.93
C VAL A 138 18.44 -15.78 -3.14
N HIS A 139 17.97 -16.17 -4.33
CA HIS A 139 18.53 -15.70 -5.58
C HIS A 139 18.41 -14.17 -5.66
N ASN A 140 19.50 -13.52 -6.04
CA ASN A 140 19.61 -12.08 -6.13
C ASN A 140 20.52 -11.68 -7.30
N ARG A 141 20.60 -10.37 -7.55
CA ARG A 141 21.54 -9.77 -8.51
C ARG A 141 22.47 -8.83 -7.73
N PRO A 142 23.68 -9.29 -7.35
CA PRO A 142 24.69 -8.42 -6.76
C PRO A 142 25.14 -7.33 -7.75
N ASP A 143 25.62 -6.19 -7.24
CA ASP A 143 26.18 -5.12 -8.08
C ASP A 143 27.48 -5.58 -8.79
N HIS A 144 28.22 -6.48 -8.16
CA HIS A 144 29.43 -7.11 -8.70
C HIS A 144 29.41 -8.62 -8.45
N GLY A 145 29.88 -9.39 -9.44
CA GLY A 145 30.02 -10.85 -9.34
C GLY A 145 28.78 -11.62 -9.80
N THR A 146 28.58 -12.81 -9.21
CA THR A 146 27.47 -13.72 -9.54
C THR A 146 26.59 -13.95 -8.31
N CYS A 147 25.36 -14.39 -8.55
CA CYS A 147 24.50 -14.86 -7.48
C CYS A 147 25.18 -16.02 -6.73
N ARG A 148 24.83 -16.25 -5.47
CA ARG A 148 25.38 -17.37 -4.67
C ARG A 148 25.14 -18.74 -5.31
N CYS A 149 24.17 -18.87 -6.23
CA CYS A 149 23.98 -20.08 -7.04
C CYS A 149 25.01 -20.25 -8.18
N GLY A 150 25.95 -19.32 -8.34
CA GLY A 150 26.96 -19.29 -9.39
C GLY A 150 26.53 -18.55 -10.67
N ALA A 151 25.24 -18.29 -10.88
CA ALA A 151 24.72 -17.69 -12.10
C ALA A 151 24.65 -16.15 -12.06
N GLN A 152 24.73 -15.52 -13.24
CA GLN A 152 24.35 -14.11 -13.43
C GLN A 152 22.90 -14.05 -13.91
N HIS A 153 22.02 -13.48 -13.09
CA HIS A 153 20.61 -13.37 -13.41
C HIS A 153 20.31 -12.10 -14.21
N ALA A 154 19.47 -12.22 -15.23
CA ALA A 154 18.83 -11.08 -15.88
C ALA A 154 17.90 -10.35 -14.90
N THR A 155 17.56 -9.09 -15.19
CA THR A 155 16.75 -8.24 -14.28
C THR A 155 15.34 -8.80 -14.00
N ASP A 156 14.81 -9.55 -14.94
CA ASP A 156 13.48 -10.17 -14.95
C ASP A 156 13.53 -11.69 -14.75
N ALA A 157 14.69 -12.26 -14.43
CA ALA A 157 14.85 -13.69 -14.20
C ALA A 157 13.87 -14.18 -13.10
N PRO A 158 13.09 -15.25 -13.37
CA PRO A 158 12.04 -15.73 -12.46
C PRO A 158 12.59 -16.28 -11.14
N GLU A 159 13.86 -16.67 -11.11
CA GLU A 159 14.56 -17.12 -9.91
C GLU A 159 14.75 -15.97 -8.92
N LEU A 160 14.83 -14.71 -9.35
CA LEU A 160 15.14 -13.60 -8.45
C LEU A 160 14.12 -13.48 -7.31
N GLY A 161 14.62 -13.56 -6.07
CA GLY A 161 13.81 -13.53 -4.85
C GLY A 161 13.41 -14.91 -4.34
N THR A 162 13.52 -15.97 -5.14
CA THR A 162 13.21 -17.33 -4.66
C THR A 162 14.34 -17.86 -3.77
N ALA A 163 14.01 -18.79 -2.88
CA ALA A 163 14.98 -19.41 -1.97
C ALA A 163 16.03 -20.20 -2.76
N LEU A 164 17.32 -20.06 -2.40
CA LEU A 164 18.38 -20.89 -2.99
C LEU A 164 18.18 -22.37 -2.65
N ASP A 165 17.74 -22.63 -1.43
CA ASP A 165 17.30 -23.94 -0.98
C ASP A 165 15.91 -23.80 -0.35
N PRO A 166 14.85 -24.25 -1.05
CA PRO A 166 13.48 -24.20 -0.57
C PRO A 166 13.20 -25.07 0.66
N THR A 167 14.10 -25.98 1.04
CA THR A 167 13.89 -26.87 2.21
C THR A 167 14.38 -26.23 3.51
N THR A 168 15.35 -25.32 3.43
CA THR A 168 15.94 -24.64 4.61
C THR A 168 15.46 -23.20 4.78
N TYR A 169 14.72 -22.65 3.82
CA TYR A 169 14.14 -21.31 3.92
C TYR A 169 13.00 -21.25 4.95
N ASP A 170 13.03 -20.26 5.85
CA ASP A 170 12.06 -20.08 6.93
C ASP A 170 10.78 -19.39 6.43
N TYR A 171 9.96 -20.13 5.70
CA TYR A 171 8.67 -19.66 5.18
C TYR A 171 7.72 -19.22 6.30
N ALA A 172 7.68 -19.97 7.40
CA ALA A 172 6.86 -19.64 8.56
C ALA A 172 7.27 -18.31 9.18
N GLY A 173 8.57 -18.09 9.38
CA GLY A 173 9.11 -16.80 9.84
C GLY A 173 8.77 -15.65 8.89
N ALA A 174 8.88 -15.86 7.58
CA ALA A 174 8.58 -14.84 6.58
C ALA A 174 7.11 -14.36 6.62
N VAL A 175 6.16 -15.29 6.65
CA VAL A 175 4.72 -14.93 6.67
C VAL A 175 4.28 -14.36 8.02
N LEU A 176 4.83 -14.87 9.13
CA LEU A 176 4.58 -14.30 10.47
C LEU A 176 5.16 -12.89 10.58
N PHE A 177 6.36 -12.65 10.04
CA PHE A 177 6.90 -11.29 9.96
C PHE A 177 5.96 -10.36 9.19
N ASN A 178 5.50 -10.78 8.00
CA ASN A 178 4.57 -9.98 7.21
C ASN A 178 3.28 -9.67 7.98
N ASN A 179 2.70 -10.66 8.67
CA ASN A 179 1.50 -10.46 9.49
C ASN A 179 1.72 -9.48 10.66
N HIS A 180 2.92 -9.50 11.26
CA HIS A 180 3.30 -8.64 12.38
C HIS A 180 3.93 -7.29 11.96
N ALA A 181 4.16 -7.03 10.67
CA ALA A 181 4.77 -5.81 10.18
C ALA A 181 4.02 -4.53 10.62
N GLY A 182 2.69 -4.57 10.66
CA GLY A 182 1.87 -3.46 11.19
C GLY A 182 2.13 -3.16 12.67
N GLN A 183 2.38 -4.19 13.49
CA GLN A 183 2.74 -4.03 14.90
C GLN A 183 4.17 -3.49 15.06
N LEU A 184 5.10 -3.94 14.23
CA LEU A 184 6.46 -3.38 14.20
C LEU A 184 6.45 -1.90 13.85
N TRP A 185 5.59 -1.47 12.92
CA TRP A 185 5.41 -0.05 12.60
C TRP A 185 4.83 0.76 13.76
N GLN A 186 3.81 0.22 14.44
CA GLN A 186 3.24 0.87 15.62
C GLN A 186 4.29 1.06 16.73
N ARG A 187 5.13 0.04 16.98
CA ARG A 187 6.21 0.12 17.96
C ARG A 187 7.30 1.10 17.52
N PHE A 188 7.68 1.08 16.24
CA PHE A 188 8.63 2.02 15.65
C PHE A 188 8.17 3.46 15.83
N THR A 189 6.94 3.81 15.43
CA THR A 189 6.44 5.19 15.55
C THR A 189 6.25 5.63 17.01
N THR A 190 5.94 4.70 17.91
CA THR A 190 5.93 4.96 19.36
C THR A 190 7.34 5.26 19.86
N ARG A 191 8.33 4.47 19.46
CA ARG A 191 9.72 4.67 19.87
C ARG A 191 10.31 5.94 19.27
N LEU A 192 10.03 6.24 17.99
CA LEU A 192 10.48 7.47 17.33
C LEU A 192 10.11 8.72 18.12
N ARG A 193 8.88 8.82 18.61
CA ARG A 193 8.46 9.94 19.45
C ARG A 193 9.23 10.01 20.77
N ARG A 194 9.61 8.86 21.35
CA ARG A 194 10.45 8.82 22.56
C ARG A 194 11.89 9.23 22.27
N GLU A 195 12.44 8.82 21.14
CA GLU A 195 13.78 9.21 20.69
C GLU A 195 13.89 10.72 20.42
N LEU A 196 12.86 11.31 19.84
CA LEU A 196 12.75 12.76 19.62
C LEU A 196 12.65 13.52 20.96
N ALA A 197 11.77 13.06 21.86
CA ALA A 197 11.60 13.68 23.17
C ALA A 197 12.90 13.66 23.98
N ALA A 198 13.58 12.50 24.03
CA ALA A 198 14.84 12.34 24.75
C ALA A 198 15.95 13.28 24.23
N ARG A 199 16.09 13.41 22.90
CA ARG A 199 17.07 14.32 22.28
C ARG A 199 16.77 15.80 22.53
N ALA A 200 15.50 16.14 22.72
CA ALA A 200 15.06 17.49 23.06
C ALA A 200 15.08 17.78 24.58
N GLY A 201 15.44 16.81 25.43
CA GLY A 201 15.36 16.95 26.89
C GLY A 201 13.91 17.05 27.41
N LEU A 202 12.94 16.50 26.67
CA LEU A 202 11.51 16.58 26.97
C LEU A 202 10.94 15.22 27.36
N THR A 203 9.85 15.23 28.11
CA THR A 203 8.94 14.08 28.21
C THR A 203 8.13 13.91 26.92
N ARG A 204 7.54 12.73 26.74
CA ARG A 204 6.63 12.48 25.60
C ARG A 204 5.42 13.43 25.60
N ARG A 205 4.92 13.80 26.78
CA ARG A 205 3.76 14.69 26.91
C ARG A 205 4.13 16.09 26.44
N GLU A 206 5.24 16.63 26.93
CA GLU A 206 5.75 17.95 26.52
C GLU A 206 6.10 17.99 25.04
N LEU A 207 6.63 16.90 24.47
CA LEU A 207 6.91 16.85 23.03
C LEU A 207 5.64 17.12 22.20
N ALA A 208 4.48 16.57 22.61
CA ALA A 208 3.23 16.75 21.86
C ALA A 208 2.76 18.21 21.85
N ASP A 209 3.09 18.98 22.87
CA ASP A 209 2.76 20.41 22.97
C ASP A 209 3.74 21.29 22.16
N ARG A 210 4.83 20.71 21.62
CA ARG A 210 5.89 21.44 20.91
C ARG A 210 6.05 21.03 19.45
N LEU A 211 5.70 19.79 19.12
CA LEU A 211 6.01 19.22 17.82
C LEU A 211 5.02 18.10 17.46
N ARG A 212 4.64 18.06 16.19
CA ARG A 212 3.86 16.97 15.61
C ARG A 212 4.72 16.14 14.65
N VAL A 213 4.68 14.82 14.83
CA VAL A 213 5.28 13.87 13.87
C VAL A 213 4.21 13.43 12.89
N SER A 214 4.34 13.87 11.64
CA SER A 214 3.45 13.54 10.52
C SER A 214 4.13 12.52 9.61
N TYR A 215 3.38 11.54 9.10
CA TYR A 215 3.94 10.60 8.14
C TYR A 215 2.93 10.07 7.13
N GLY A 216 3.41 9.72 5.94
CA GLY A 216 2.74 8.86 4.98
C GLY A 216 3.57 7.60 4.77
N LYS A 217 2.95 6.40 4.77
CA LYS A 217 3.65 5.12 4.58
C LYS A 217 3.01 4.28 3.51
N VAL A 218 3.82 3.50 2.80
CA VAL A 218 3.38 2.43 1.90
C VAL A 218 4.13 1.14 2.21
N ALA A 219 3.42 0.03 1.99
CA ALA A 219 3.96 -1.31 2.08
C ALA A 219 4.28 -1.82 0.68
N GLU A 220 5.48 -2.32 0.48
CA GLU A 220 5.89 -2.95 -0.76
C GLU A 220 6.48 -4.33 -0.46
N PHE A 221 6.16 -5.28 -1.33
CA PHE A 221 6.73 -6.61 -1.29
C PHE A 221 7.99 -6.66 -2.13
N GLN A 222 9.08 -7.13 -1.53
CA GLN A 222 10.27 -7.52 -2.26
C GLN A 222 9.96 -8.78 -3.10
N LYS A 223 10.76 -9.05 -4.14
CA LYS A 223 10.59 -10.27 -4.96
C LYS A 223 10.55 -11.57 -4.13
N ARG A 224 11.20 -11.58 -2.96
CA ARG A 224 11.18 -12.70 -1.99
C ARG A 224 9.92 -12.82 -1.13
N GLY A 225 8.87 -12.04 -1.41
CA GLY A 225 7.62 -12.07 -0.64
C GLY A 225 7.69 -11.42 0.75
N ALA A 226 8.83 -10.83 1.14
CA ALA A 226 8.98 -10.12 2.40
C ALA A 226 8.63 -8.63 2.26
N LEU A 227 7.96 -8.08 3.27
CA LEU A 227 7.56 -6.67 3.30
C LEU A 227 8.70 -5.72 3.67
N HIS A 228 8.73 -4.58 3.01
CA HIS A 228 9.37 -3.38 3.52
C HIS A 228 8.40 -2.20 3.54
N PHE A 229 8.67 -1.22 4.41
CA PHE A 229 7.91 0.02 4.49
C PHE A 229 8.75 1.18 4.00
N HIS A 230 8.18 1.94 3.07
CA HIS A 230 8.65 3.27 2.73
C HIS A 230 7.78 4.30 3.45
N ALA A 231 8.41 5.24 4.13
CA ALA A 231 7.72 6.26 4.87
C ALA A 231 8.34 7.63 4.63
N VAL A 232 7.50 8.61 4.36
CA VAL A 232 7.88 10.02 4.43
C VAL A 232 7.50 10.48 5.83
N ILE A 233 8.47 10.93 6.61
CA ILE A 233 8.28 11.39 7.99
C ILE A 233 8.68 12.86 8.04
N ARG A 234 7.79 13.70 8.57
CA ARG A 234 7.96 15.14 8.68
C ARG A 234 7.73 15.61 10.11
N LEU A 235 8.50 16.60 10.53
CA LEU A 235 8.32 17.29 11.81
C LEU A 235 7.61 18.63 11.55
N ASP A 236 6.49 18.84 12.22
CA ASP A 236 5.71 20.08 12.16
C ASP A 236 5.67 20.74 13.54
N GLY A 237 5.22 22.00 13.61
CA GLY A 237 4.80 22.60 14.88
C GLY A 237 3.57 21.87 15.49
N PRO A 238 3.18 22.22 16.72
CA PRO A 238 2.17 21.49 17.48
C PRO A 238 0.79 21.45 16.79
N GLU A 239 0.41 22.54 16.12
CA GLU A 239 -0.86 22.64 15.39
C GLU A 239 -0.81 22.00 13.99
N GLY A 240 0.34 21.48 13.58
CA GLY A 240 0.56 20.81 12.30
C GLY A 240 1.23 21.70 11.25
N PRO A 241 1.00 21.45 9.95
CA PRO A 241 1.82 21.98 8.85
C PRO A 241 1.81 23.51 8.71
N GLY A 242 0.83 24.19 9.31
CA GLY A 242 0.75 25.65 9.32
C GLY A 242 1.69 26.33 10.31
N THR A 243 2.29 25.56 11.22
CA THR A 243 3.20 26.08 12.25
C THR A 243 4.59 25.49 12.09
N PRO A 244 5.66 26.30 12.16
CA PRO A 244 7.01 25.80 12.03
C PRO A 244 7.37 24.89 13.22
N PRO A 245 8.18 23.85 13.01
CA PRO A 245 8.71 23.04 14.09
C PRO A 245 9.72 23.85 14.93
N PRO A 246 10.00 23.45 16.17
CA PRO A 246 11.04 24.08 16.99
C PRO A 246 12.43 24.03 16.31
N ALA A 247 13.27 25.04 16.54
CA ALA A 247 14.59 25.16 15.90
C ALA A 247 15.54 23.97 16.15
N TRP A 248 15.38 23.25 17.25
CA TRP A 248 16.17 22.05 17.56
C TRP A 248 15.74 20.82 16.73
N ALA A 249 14.53 20.82 16.17
CA ALA A 249 14.01 19.71 15.38
C ALA A 249 14.62 19.81 13.97
N THR A 250 15.81 19.25 13.78
CA THR A 250 16.52 19.27 12.50
C THR A 250 16.31 17.96 11.71
N VAL A 251 16.69 17.97 10.43
CA VAL A 251 16.68 16.76 9.59
C VAL A 251 17.64 15.70 10.13
N ASP A 252 18.81 16.10 10.61
CA ASP A 252 19.81 15.18 11.16
C ASP A 252 19.31 14.53 12.45
N LEU A 253 18.70 15.33 13.34
CA LEU A 253 18.06 14.83 14.56
C LEU A 253 16.96 13.83 14.23
N LEU A 254 16.14 14.11 13.20
CA LEU A 254 15.10 13.19 12.74
C LEU A 254 15.70 11.88 12.19
N ALA A 255 16.72 11.96 11.33
CA ALA A 255 17.36 10.79 10.75
C ALA A 255 17.98 9.89 11.83
N ASP A 256 18.65 10.47 12.82
CA ASP A 256 19.23 9.74 13.94
C ASP A 256 18.17 9.13 14.86
N ALA A 257 17.08 9.87 15.13
CA ALA A 257 15.96 9.34 15.89
C ALA A 257 15.27 8.17 15.17
N ILE A 258 15.16 8.19 13.83
CA ILE A 258 14.65 7.09 13.01
C ILE A 258 15.54 5.85 13.14
N ARG A 259 16.87 6.01 12.97
CA ARG A 259 17.83 4.91 13.09
C ARG A 259 17.78 4.29 14.49
N ALA A 260 17.81 5.12 15.53
CA ALA A 260 17.73 4.67 16.91
C ALA A 260 16.40 3.95 17.20
N ALA A 261 15.28 4.50 16.74
CA ALA A 261 13.97 3.90 16.96
C ALA A 261 13.82 2.54 16.29
N ALA A 262 14.36 2.37 15.08
CA ALA A 262 14.32 1.10 14.37
C ALA A 262 15.22 0.03 15.01
N ALA A 263 16.39 0.41 15.51
CA ALA A 263 17.34 -0.50 16.15
C ALA A 263 16.97 -0.86 17.60
N HIS A 264 16.14 -0.04 18.26
CA HIS A 264 15.81 -0.22 19.67
C HIS A 264 15.02 -1.51 19.94
N SER A 265 15.36 -2.22 21.01
CA SER A 265 14.76 -3.52 21.40
C SER A 265 13.23 -3.49 21.56
N TYR A 266 12.66 -2.39 22.05
CA TYR A 266 11.21 -2.14 22.09
C TYR A 266 10.53 -2.31 20.71
N THR A 267 11.23 -1.99 19.61
CA THR A 267 10.76 -2.16 18.22
C THR A 267 10.95 -3.60 17.76
N SER A 268 10.57 -4.54 18.61
CA SER A 268 10.49 -5.97 18.31
C SER A 268 9.08 -6.48 18.57
N VAL A 269 8.70 -7.63 18.04
CA VAL A 269 7.45 -8.31 18.35
C VAL A 269 7.75 -9.78 18.65
N SER A 270 7.34 -10.24 19.83
CA SER A 270 7.43 -11.64 20.21
C SER A 270 6.19 -12.40 19.76
N VAL A 271 6.40 -13.56 19.15
CA VAL A 271 5.37 -14.52 18.80
C VAL A 271 5.62 -15.76 19.67
N PRO A 272 4.64 -16.17 20.49
CA PRO A 272 4.80 -17.34 21.36
C PRO A 272 4.97 -18.61 20.53
N ALA A 273 5.60 -19.63 21.12
CA ALA A 273 5.64 -20.96 20.52
C ALA A 273 4.22 -21.53 20.44
N ALA A 274 3.95 -22.32 19.40
CA ALA A 274 2.68 -23.02 19.20
C ALA A 274 2.95 -24.36 18.52
N GLU A 275 2.63 -25.46 19.19
CA GLU A 275 2.89 -26.83 18.72
C GLU A 275 4.34 -27.02 18.24
N ASP A 276 4.54 -27.30 16.94
CA ASP A 276 5.83 -27.51 16.29
C ASP A 276 6.56 -26.19 15.93
N GLN A 277 5.91 -25.04 16.09
CA GLN A 277 6.48 -23.73 15.83
C GLN A 277 7.20 -23.19 17.07
N PRO A 278 8.49 -22.82 16.96
CA PRO A 278 9.23 -22.24 18.07
C PRO A 278 8.74 -20.81 18.37
N ALA A 279 9.05 -20.32 19.57
CA ALA A 279 8.88 -18.90 19.88
C ALA A 279 9.81 -18.07 18.97
N ARG A 280 9.29 -16.97 18.44
CA ARG A 280 10.00 -16.10 17.49
C ARG A 280 10.01 -14.66 17.98
N SER A 281 11.05 -13.91 17.61
CA SER A 281 11.11 -12.47 17.84
C SER A 281 11.44 -11.78 16.52
N PHE A 282 10.52 -10.93 16.06
CA PHE A 282 10.69 -10.15 14.85
C PHE A 282 11.21 -8.75 15.15
N ARG A 283 12.09 -8.24 14.29
CA ARG A 283 12.58 -6.85 14.27
C ARG A 283 12.81 -6.45 12.81
N TRP A 284 12.96 -5.15 12.56
CA TRP A 284 13.41 -4.69 11.24
C TRP A 284 14.81 -5.21 10.93
N GLY A 285 15.09 -5.42 9.64
CA GLY A 285 16.40 -5.79 9.14
C GLY A 285 17.43 -4.68 9.36
N THR A 286 18.71 -5.02 9.15
CA THR A 286 19.83 -4.07 9.32
C THR A 286 19.92 -3.05 8.18
N GLN A 287 19.29 -3.34 7.03
CA GLN A 287 19.23 -2.43 5.89
C GLN A 287 18.13 -1.40 6.14
N LEU A 288 18.45 -0.34 6.89
CA LEU A 288 17.62 0.84 7.03
C LEU A 288 18.24 1.98 6.22
N ASP A 289 17.41 2.61 5.40
CA ASP A 289 17.80 3.79 4.65
C ASP A 289 16.99 5.00 5.14
N ALA A 290 17.66 6.10 5.44
CA ALA A 290 17.02 7.32 5.95
C ALA A 290 17.67 8.51 5.25
N ARG A 291 16.97 9.04 4.24
CA ARG A 291 17.46 10.10 3.36
C ARG A 291 16.66 11.38 3.56
N PRO A 292 17.30 12.55 3.72
CA PRO A 292 16.63 13.83 3.66
C PRO A 292 15.80 13.98 2.38
N VAL A 293 14.60 14.56 2.50
CA VAL A 293 13.82 15.01 1.34
C VAL A 293 14.07 16.50 1.17
N LYS A 294 14.66 16.90 0.04
CA LYS A 294 14.98 18.30 -0.23
C LYS A 294 14.02 18.93 -1.25
N ALA A 295 13.92 20.25 -1.20
CA ALA A 295 13.09 21.03 -2.12
C ALA A 295 13.63 20.99 -3.55
N PHE A 296 12.74 21.10 -4.53
CA PHE A 296 13.10 21.09 -5.96
C PHE A 296 14.08 22.22 -6.32
N GLY A 297 15.17 21.90 -7.04
CA GLY A 297 16.13 22.87 -7.57
C GLY A 297 17.54 22.82 -6.99
N ASP A 298 17.84 21.87 -6.10
CA ASP A 298 19.12 21.76 -5.40
C ASP A 298 20.08 20.70 -5.97
N GLY A 299 19.72 20.07 -7.09
CA GLY A 299 20.54 19.04 -7.76
C GLY A 299 20.55 17.67 -7.10
N SER A 300 19.63 17.38 -6.16
CA SER A 300 19.55 16.08 -5.47
C SER A 300 18.65 15.04 -6.18
N ASP A 301 18.98 13.75 -5.98
CA ASP A 301 18.25 12.61 -6.56
C ASP A 301 16.84 12.39 -5.95
N ILE A 302 16.53 12.98 -4.78
CA ILE A 302 15.28 12.77 -4.04
C ILE A 302 14.54 14.10 -3.84
N THR A 303 13.70 14.44 -4.80
CA THR A 303 12.82 15.61 -4.75
C THR A 303 11.44 15.26 -4.19
N GLU A 304 10.70 16.27 -3.72
CA GLU A 304 9.31 16.14 -3.24
C GLU A 304 8.39 15.44 -4.24
N GLN A 305 8.53 15.75 -5.53
CA GLN A 305 7.75 15.13 -6.60
C GLN A 305 8.15 13.67 -6.85
N ALA A 306 9.45 13.36 -6.80
CA ALA A 306 9.93 11.99 -6.92
C ALA A 306 9.41 11.12 -5.79
N VAL A 307 9.44 11.64 -4.55
CA VAL A 307 8.89 10.96 -3.36
C VAL A 307 7.38 10.76 -3.49
N ALA A 308 6.62 11.79 -3.86
CA ALA A 308 5.17 11.67 -4.04
C ALA A 308 4.81 10.66 -5.14
N SER A 309 5.53 10.69 -6.27
CA SER A 309 5.34 9.75 -7.38
C SER A 309 5.68 8.32 -6.97
N TYR A 310 6.76 8.15 -6.20
CA TYR A 310 7.15 6.86 -5.66
C TYR A 310 6.07 6.31 -4.73
N VAL A 311 5.64 7.08 -3.73
CA VAL A 311 4.60 6.64 -2.77
C VAL A 311 3.29 6.30 -3.51
N ALA A 312 2.86 7.12 -4.47
CA ALA A 312 1.68 6.85 -5.29
C ALA A 312 1.80 5.57 -6.14
N LYS A 313 2.98 5.32 -6.73
CA LYS A 313 3.25 4.11 -7.50
C LYS A 313 3.08 2.84 -6.67
N TYR A 314 3.51 2.86 -5.40
CA TYR A 314 3.43 1.68 -4.53
C TYR A 314 2.13 1.59 -3.74
N SER A 315 1.35 2.67 -3.65
CA SER A 315 0.05 2.65 -2.97
C SER A 315 -0.99 1.82 -3.70
N THR A 316 -0.79 1.51 -5.00
CA THR A 316 -1.67 0.64 -5.80
C THR A 316 -1.13 -0.77 -6.00
N LYS A 317 0.13 -1.02 -5.61
CA LYS A 317 0.73 -2.35 -5.66
C LYS A 317 0.36 -3.14 -4.41
N ALA A 318 0.12 -4.42 -4.60
CA ALA A 318 -0.06 -5.38 -3.54
C ALA A 318 0.86 -6.58 -3.81
N ALA A 319 0.63 -7.70 -3.14
CA ALA A 319 1.55 -8.83 -3.18
C ALA A 319 1.66 -9.46 -4.58
N GLU A 320 0.71 -9.25 -5.50
CA GLU A 320 0.69 -9.86 -6.84
C GLU A 320 1.96 -9.62 -7.67
N THR A 321 2.74 -8.58 -7.37
CA THR A 321 4.06 -8.36 -7.98
C THR A 321 5.09 -9.44 -7.64
N THR A 322 4.78 -10.33 -6.69
CA THR A 322 5.56 -11.50 -6.29
C THR A 322 4.98 -12.81 -6.86
N GLY A 323 4.03 -12.74 -7.80
CA GLY A 323 3.42 -13.90 -8.43
C GLY A 323 2.30 -14.56 -7.61
N THR A 324 1.81 -13.91 -6.55
CA THR A 324 0.61 -14.35 -5.82
C THR A 324 -0.67 -13.88 -6.51
N LEU A 325 -1.80 -14.37 -6.00
CA LEU A 325 -3.12 -13.96 -6.44
C LEU A 325 -3.52 -12.61 -5.84
N ASP A 326 -4.25 -11.82 -6.60
CA ASP A 326 -4.82 -10.52 -6.21
C ASP A 326 -6.23 -10.65 -5.59
N ARG A 327 -6.66 -11.88 -5.28
CA ARG A 327 -7.89 -12.26 -4.55
C ARG A 327 -7.59 -13.24 -3.43
N ARG A 328 -8.50 -13.30 -2.47
CA ARG A 328 -8.56 -14.38 -1.49
C ARG A 328 -8.56 -15.75 -2.18
N ILE A 329 -7.91 -16.68 -1.51
CA ILE A 329 -7.72 -18.06 -1.95
C ILE A 329 -8.74 -18.88 -1.17
N GLY A 330 -9.65 -19.56 -1.87
CA GLY A 330 -10.64 -20.43 -1.25
C GLY A 330 -10.01 -21.76 -0.84
N GLU A 331 -9.26 -22.36 -1.76
CA GLU A 331 -8.59 -23.65 -1.60
C GLU A 331 -7.18 -23.67 -2.24
N LEU A 332 -6.28 -24.53 -1.76
CA LEU A 332 -4.93 -24.63 -2.33
C LEU A 332 -4.90 -25.13 -3.78
N ALA A 333 -5.89 -25.91 -4.22
CA ALA A 333 -5.97 -26.39 -5.59
C ALA A 333 -6.11 -25.26 -6.63
N GLU A 334 -6.52 -24.05 -6.20
CA GLU A 334 -6.53 -22.86 -7.06
C GLU A 334 -5.12 -22.46 -7.52
N LEU A 335 -4.08 -22.78 -6.75
CA LEU A 335 -2.70 -22.40 -7.06
C LEU A 335 -2.20 -23.09 -8.33
N ASP A 336 -2.65 -24.32 -8.60
CA ASP A 336 -2.31 -25.07 -9.81
C ASP A 336 -2.95 -24.44 -11.06
N ARG A 337 -4.21 -24.03 -10.95
CA ARG A 337 -4.95 -23.39 -12.05
C ARG A 337 -4.34 -22.04 -12.45
N HIS A 338 -3.67 -21.38 -11.52
CA HIS A 338 -3.05 -20.07 -11.73
C HIS A 338 -1.54 -20.11 -11.92
N GLN A 339 -0.94 -21.30 -11.99
CA GLN A 339 0.50 -21.50 -12.20
C GLN A 339 1.35 -20.66 -11.22
N VAL A 340 0.91 -20.60 -9.96
CA VAL A 340 1.60 -19.81 -8.94
C VAL A 340 3.02 -20.36 -8.73
N PRO A 341 4.08 -19.51 -8.79
CA PRO A 341 5.46 -19.96 -8.64
C PRO A 341 5.71 -20.69 -7.31
N ASP A 342 6.59 -21.69 -7.32
CA ASP A 342 6.83 -22.58 -6.17
C ASP A 342 7.18 -21.85 -4.87
N HIS A 343 8.03 -20.83 -4.95
CA HIS A 343 8.39 -20.04 -3.76
C HIS A 343 7.16 -19.34 -3.15
N THR A 344 6.33 -18.73 -3.99
CA THR A 344 5.09 -18.06 -3.58
C THR A 344 4.05 -19.06 -3.07
N ARG A 345 3.94 -20.22 -3.72
CA ARG A 345 3.10 -21.34 -3.25
C ARG A 345 3.50 -21.78 -1.85
N ARG A 346 4.80 -21.89 -1.55
CA ARG A 346 5.29 -22.25 -0.22
C ARG A 346 4.97 -21.20 0.84
N LEU A 347 5.05 -19.91 0.51
CA LEU A 347 4.59 -18.82 1.39
C LEU A 347 3.07 -18.90 1.65
N ILE A 348 2.26 -19.11 0.61
CA ILE A 348 0.80 -19.28 0.76
C ILE A 348 0.47 -20.51 1.60
N THR A 349 1.17 -21.61 1.39
CA THR A 349 1.00 -22.86 2.16
C THR A 349 1.35 -22.64 3.63
N ALA A 350 2.45 -21.93 3.92
CA ALA A 350 2.80 -21.55 5.28
C ALA A 350 1.70 -20.71 5.95
N CYS A 351 1.04 -19.78 5.23
CA CYS A 351 -0.11 -19.05 5.78
C CYS A 351 -1.26 -19.98 6.16
N ARG A 352 -1.55 -21.02 5.36
CA ARG A 352 -2.59 -22.01 5.66
C ARG A 352 -2.23 -22.80 6.91
N ASP A 353 -1.03 -23.37 6.94
CA ASP A 353 -0.61 -24.29 7.99
C ASP A 353 -0.53 -23.61 9.35
N LEU A 354 -0.11 -22.34 9.36
CA LEU A 354 -0.02 -21.53 10.59
C LEU A 354 -1.38 -20.95 11.05
N ASP A 355 -2.43 -20.95 10.22
CA ASP A 355 -3.70 -20.30 10.56
C ASP A 355 -4.37 -20.96 11.78
N ALA A 356 -4.31 -22.28 11.86
CA ALA A 356 -4.83 -23.04 13.00
C ALA A 356 -4.01 -22.81 14.29
N LEU A 357 -2.69 -22.64 14.15
CA LEU A 357 -1.78 -22.38 15.28
C LEU A 357 -1.92 -20.97 15.85
N TYR A 358 -2.34 -20.01 15.01
CA TYR A 358 -2.49 -18.61 15.38
C TYR A 358 -3.86 -18.04 14.93
N PRO A 359 -4.98 -18.52 15.50
CA PRO A 359 -6.34 -18.26 15.00
C PRO A 359 -6.72 -16.76 14.95
N ASP A 360 -6.18 -15.94 15.85
CA ASP A 360 -6.43 -14.49 15.88
C ASP A 360 -5.67 -13.70 14.80
N ARG A 361 -4.79 -14.36 14.04
CA ARG A 361 -3.95 -13.73 13.02
C ARG A 361 -4.56 -13.77 11.62
N ARG A 362 -5.53 -14.65 11.38
CA ARG A 362 -6.25 -14.79 10.10
C ARG A 362 -5.29 -14.94 8.92
N LEU A 363 -4.22 -15.71 9.09
CA LEU A 363 -3.16 -15.91 8.11
C LEU A 363 -3.73 -16.45 6.79
N TRP A 364 -4.65 -17.40 6.84
CA TRP A 364 -5.29 -17.96 5.65
C TRP A 364 -6.13 -16.92 4.89
N ALA A 365 -6.94 -16.14 5.61
CA ALA A 365 -7.75 -15.08 5.00
C ALA A 365 -6.91 -14.02 4.26
N TRP A 366 -5.64 -13.86 4.65
CA TRP A 366 -4.66 -12.95 4.07
C TRP A 366 -3.54 -13.66 3.30
N ALA A 367 -3.70 -14.94 2.94
CA ALA A 367 -2.65 -15.71 2.26
C ALA A 367 -2.30 -15.14 0.87
N HIS A 368 -3.29 -14.57 0.17
CA HIS A 368 -3.09 -13.82 -1.07
C HIS A 368 -2.19 -12.58 -0.93
N MET A 369 -2.10 -12.04 0.29
CA MET A 369 -1.18 -10.96 0.69
C MET A 369 0.01 -11.50 1.50
N LEU A 370 0.33 -12.79 1.38
CA LEU A 370 1.43 -13.46 2.10
C LEU A 370 1.38 -13.22 3.62
N GLY A 371 0.17 -13.24 4.18
CA GLY A 371 -0.10 -13.06 5.61
C GLY A 371 -0.24 -11.60 6.06
N PHE A 372 0.04 -10.62 5.19
CA PHE A 372 -0.08 -9.21 5.52
C PHE A 372 -1.54 -8.73 5.56
N ARG A 373 -1.89 -8.04 6.64
CA ARG A 373 -3.27 -7.61 6.93
C ARG A 373 -3.48 -6.08 7.00
N GLY A 374 -2.46 -5.28 6.63
CA GLY A 374 -2.50 -3.80 6.67
C GLY A 374 -1.62 -3.18 7.75
#